data_AF-A0A5N7JSI1-F1
#
_entry.id   AF-A0A5N7JSI1-F1
#
_cell.length_a   1.000
_cell.length_b   1.000
_cell.length_c   1.000
_cell.angle_alpha   90.00
_cell.angle_beta   90.00
_cell.angle_gamma   90.00
#
_symmetry.space_group_name_H-M   'P 1'
#
loop_
_entity.id
_entity.type
_entity.pdbx_description
1 polymer ?
#
loop_
_entity_poly.entity_id
_entity_poly.type
_entity_poly.pdbx_seq_one_letter_code
_entity_poly.pdbx_strand_id
1 'polypeptide(L)'
;MKISNVFFAFFLFYGVAHGAENCSTVIPSGAHLFKQYNLGAEFACLYQYSKFPTDAVLDFYKGETDHGVLIGSNHRLISLEDIEDNSNIPDINMLDSGSYQIVWSYPNGVDELVLSRSTGNILFNSASKELRLPSADVAKAVASIVLVNYVIHPNSLEFSEINSADIFDGAALKLKGIGAVAKINVEKAFLYSDPSESARIKSYLVKGDEVNLLEYKSGFLKISYNMKSGKALIRWIELSSII
;
A
#
# COMPACT_ATOMS: atom_id res chain seq x y z
N MET A 1 29.53 36.58 -47.12
CA MET A 1 29.87 35.27 -46.55
C MET A 1 30.65 35.50 -45.25
N LYS A 2 30.00 35.41 -44.09
CA LYS A 2 30.64 35.47 -42.77
C LYS A 2 29.99 34.37 -41.93
N ILE A 3 30.77 33.34 -41.65
CA ILE A 3 30.38 32.20 -40.81
C ILE A 3 30.61 32.66 -39.36
N SER A 4 29.54 32.80 -38.59
CA SER A 4 29.61 33.09 -37.16
C SER A 4 29.68 31.76 -36.42
N ASN A 5 30.84 31.49 -35.80
CA ASN A 5 31.03 30.38 -34.87
C ASN A 5 30.16 30.62 -33.63
N VAL A 6 29.14 29.79 -33.43
CA VAL A 6 28.43 29.69 -32.16
C VAL A 6 29.14 28.64 -31.32
N PHE A 7 29.83 29.10 -30.28
CA PHE A 7 30.43 28.28 -29.24
C PHE A 7 29.29 27.60 -28.44
N PHE A 8 29.19 26.28 -28.53
CA PHE A 8 28.40 25.48 -27.60
C PHE A 8 29.20 25.33 -26.30
N ALA A 9 28.85 26.10 -25.28
CA ALA A 9 29.33 25.85 -23.92
C ALA A 9 28.55 24.64 -23.36
N PHE A 10 29.17 23.46 -23.38
CA PHE A 10 28.74 22.33 -22.57
C PHE A 10 28.96 22.68 -21.10
N PHE A 11 27.91 23.09 -20.39
CA PHE A 11 27.91 23.06 -18.93
C PHE A 11 27.85 21.58 -18.52
N LEU A 12 29.02 21.03 -18.19
CA LEU A 12 29.12 19.84 -17.36
C LEU A 12 28.60 20.21 -15.97
N PHE A 13 27.31 19.95 -15.71
CA PHE A 13 26.85 19.79 -14.34
C PHE A 13 27.57 18.57 -13.77
N TYR A 14 28.64 18.81 -13.02
CA TYR A 14 29.13 17.87 -12.01
C TYR A 14 28.01 17.71 -10.99
N GLY A 15 27.12 16.76 -11.23
CA GLY A 15 26.28 16.22 -10.18
C GLY A 15 27.23 15.58 -9.16
N VAL A 16 27.42 16.24 -8.02
CA VAL A 16 28.01 15.58 -6.86
C VAL A 16 26.97 14.54 -6.45
N ALA A 17 27.19 13.29 -6.87
CA ALA A 17 26.48 12.16 -6.33
C ALA A 17 26.79 12.13 -4.83
N HIS A 18 25.90 12.72 -4.03
CA HIS A 18 25.95 12.57 -2.58
C HIS A 18 25.70 11.09 -2.31
N GLY A 19 26.71 10.44 -1.73
CA GLY A 19 26.76 8.99 -1.59
C GLY A 19 25.59 8.49 -0.76
N ALA A 20 24.87 7.51 -1.29
CA ALA A 20 24.03 6.66 -0.46
C ALA A 20 24.98 5.91 0.49
N GLU A 21 25.03 6.32 1.76
CA GLU A 21 25.76 5.57 2.76
C GLU A 21 25.14 4.18 2.96
N ASN A 22 25.97 3.21 3.33
CA ASN A 22 25.57 1.81 3.40
C ASN A 22 24.95 1.52 4.77
N CYS A 23 23.79 0.84 4.77
CA CYS A 23 23.11 0.37 5.98
C CYS A 23 24.06 -0.39 6.93
N SER A 24 25.06 -1.09 6.42
CA SER A 24 26.06 -1.81 7.23
C SER A 24 26.84 -0.93 8.23
N THR A 25 26.86 0.38 8.04
CA THR A 25 27.58 1.32 8.90
C THR A 25 26.70 2.00 9.95
N VAL A 26 25.38 2.05 9.73
CA VAL A 26 24.43 2.79 10.56
C VAL A 26 23.49 1.92 11.38
N ILE A 27 23.25 0.66 10.96
CA ILE A 27 22.41 -0.25 11.72
C ILE A 27 23.13 -0.70 13.02
N PRO A 28 22.38 -1.03 14.09
CA PRO A 28 22.97 -1.49 15.33
C PRO A 28 23.88 -2.71 15.15
N SER A 29 24.97 -2.78 15.94
CA SER A 29 25.85 -3.96 15.95
C SER A 29 25.06 -5.24 16.28
N GLY A 30 25.28 -6.29 15.50
CA GLY A 30 24.56 -7.56 15.62
C GLY A 30 23.20 -7.59 14.92
N ALA A 31 22.79 -6.52 14.24
CA ALA A 31 21.65 -6.54 13.35
C ALA A 31 21.96 -7.31 12.06
N HIS A 32 20.94 -7.96 11.50
CA HIS A 32 21.02 -8.65 10.21
C HIS A 32 20.26 -7.85 9.15
N LEU A 33 20.97 -7.28 8.18
CA LEU A 33 20.38 -6.49 7.11
C LEU A 33 19.66 -7.38 6.09
N PHE A 34 18.40 -7.08 5.80
CA PHE A 34 17.65 -7.73 4.72
C PHE A 34 17.77 -6.96 3.41
N LYS A 35 17.48 -5.65 3.44
CA LYS A 35 17.48 -4.81 2.23
C LYS A 35 17.84 -3.36 2.55
N GLN A 36 18.55 -2.75 1.61
CA GLN A 36 18.83 -1.32 1.58
C GLN A 36 18.11 -0.69 0.38
N TYR A 37 17.58 0.51 0.57
CA TYR A 37 16.88 1.29 -0.45
C TYR A 37 17.57 2.65 -0.61
N ASN A 38 17.92 3.02 -1.84
CA ASN A 38 18.46 4.34 -2.15
C ASN A 38 17.32 5.29 -2.51
N LEU A 39 17.19 6.39 -1.78
CA LEU A 39 16.11 7.38 -1.89
C LEU A 39 16.65 8.77 -2.29
N GLY A 40 17.81 8.80 -2.96
CA GLY A 40 18.49 10.04 -3.35
C GLY A 40 19.50 10.48 -2.28
N ALA A 41 19.22 11.62 -1.63
CA ALA A 41 20.04 12.11 -0.51
C ALA A 41 19.76 11.35 0.82
N GLU A 42 18.84 10.39 0.79
CA GLU A 42 18.36 9.61 1.91
C GLU A 42 18.39 8.13 1.53
N PHE A 43 18.31 7.26 2.53
CA PHE A 43 18.25 5.82 2.32
C PHE A 43 17.43 5.16 3.42
N ALA A 44 16.93 3.96 3.15
CA ALA A 44 16.22 3.16 4.14
C ALA A 44 16.89 1.80 4.34
N CYS A 45 16.83 1.30 5.57
CA CYS A 45 17.41 0.03 5.99
C CYS A 45 16.32 -0.84 6.60
N LEU A 46 16.11 -2.02 6.02
CA LEU A 46 15.23 -3.06 6.55
C LEU A 46 16.09 -4.17 7.15
N TYR A 47 16.00 -4.41 8.45
CA TYR A 47 16.87 -5.35 9.15
C TYR A 47 16.20 -6.03 10.34
N GLN A 48 16.73 -7.17 10.77
CA GLN A 48 16.36 -7.85 12.00
C GLN A 48 17.27 -7.37 13.13
N TYR A 49 16.69 -7.18 14.32
CA TYR A 49 17.45 -6.83 15.51
C TYR A 49 16.91 -7.56 16.74
N SER A 50 17.80 -8.12 17.56
CA SER A 50 17.42 -8.99 18.69
C SER A 50 16.51 -8.34 19.73
N LYS A 51 16.44 -7.01 19.77
CA LYS A 51 15.51 -6.25 20.60
C LYS A 51 14.04 -6.46 20.17
N PHE A 52 13.80 -6.77 18.90
CA PHE A 52 12.49 -6.98 18.30
C PHE A 52 12.46 -8.39 17.67
N PRO A 53 12.21 -9.43 18.48
CA PRO A 53 12.41 -10.82 18.06
C PRO A 53 11.37 -11.33 17.06
N THR A 54 10.27 -10.60 16.86
CA THR A 54 9.15 -10.95 15.99
C THR A 54 8.96 -9.99 14.82
N ASP A 55 9.64 -8.85 14.85
CA ASP A 55 9.39 -7.74 13.94
C ASP A 55 10.68 -7.26 13.27
N ALA A 56 10.57 -6.88 12.01
CA ALA A 56 11.63 -6.23 11.28
C ALA A 56 11.67 -4.74 11.65
N VAL A 57 12.87 -4.18 11.66
CA VAL A 57 13.08 -2.75 11.83
C VAL A 57 13.24 -2.11 10.45
N LEU A 58 12.43 -1.08 10.20
CA LEU A 58 12.57 -0.20 9.05
C LEU A 58 13.00 1.19 9.54
N ASP A 59 14.24 1.55 9.21
CA ASP A 59 14.82 2.84 9.54
C ASP A 59 15.06 3.66 8.27
N PHE A 60 14.79 4.96 8.36
CA PHE A 60 15.12 5.96 7.35
C PHE A 60 16.25 6.84 7.85
N TYR A 61 17.21 7.11 6.98
CA TYR A 61 18.38 7.94 7.26
C TYR A 61 18.53 9.04 6.20
N LYS A 62 19.04 10.18 6.65
CA LYS A 62 19.58 11.21 5.77
C LYS A 62 21.09 11.02 5.66
N GLY A 63 21.61 10.98 4.42
CA GLY A 63 23.04 10.95 4.19
C GLY A 63 23.66 12.32 4.45
N GLU A 64 24.65 12.37 5.34
CA GLU A 64 25.53 13.52 5.52
C GLU A 64 26.94 13.18 5.00
N THR A 65 27.88 14.13 5.06
CA THR A 65 29.18 13.99 4.38
C THR A 65 30.03 12.82 4.90
N ASP A 66 29.83 12.43 6.16
CA ASP A 66 30.66 11.44 6.86
C ASP A 66 29.85 10.41 7.69
N HIS A 67 28.51 10.54 7.76
CA HIS A 67 27.63 9.63 8.50
C HIS A 67 26.15 9.77 8.11
N GLY A 68 25.36 8.74 8.41
CA GLY A 68 23.91 8.74 8.26
C GLY A 68 23.23 9.19 9.55
N VAL A 69 22.31 10.14 9.43
CA VAL A 69 21.48 10.62 10.56
C VAL A 69 20.12 9.95 10.49
N LEU A 70 19.74 9.23 11.55
CA LEU A 70 18.42 8.60 11.66
C LEU A 70 17.33 9.68 11.67
N ILE A 71 16.37 9.56 10.75
CA ILE A 71 15.23 10.49 10.62
C ILE A 71 13.88 9.83 10.91
N GLY A 72 13.82 8.50 11.00
CA GLY A 72 12.64 7.79 11.46
C GLY A 72 12.89 6.29 11.58
N SER A 73 12.21 5.65 12.53
CA SER A 73 12.35 4.21 12.82
C SER A 73 10.98 3.61 13.12
N ASN A 74 10.74 2.40 12.64
CA ASN A 74 9.54 1.62 12.95
C ASN A 74 9.88 0.13 13.07
N HIS A 75 9.28 -0.55 14.04
CA HIS A 75 9.41 -2.00 14.27
C HIS A 75 8.05 -2.69 14.46
N ARG A 76 6.98 -2.08 13.94
CA ARG A 76 5.58 -2.50 14.13
C ARG A 76 4.81 -2.64 12.80
N LEU A 77 5.47 -2.34 11.70
CA LEU A 77 4.88 -2.33 10.36
C LEU A 77 5.11 -3.65 9.62
N ILE A 78 6.25 -4.31 9.85
CA ILE A 78 6.68 -5.48 9.09
C ILE A 78 7.05 -6.59 10.09
N SER A 79 6.36 -7.72 10.02
CA SER A 79 6.71 -8.89 10.83
C SER A 79 7.94 -9.59 10.23
N LEU A 80 8.71 -10.33 11.04
CA LEU A 80 9.79 -11.15 10.50
C LEU A 80 9.26 -12.29 9.62
N GLU A 81 8.08 -12.83 9.95
CA GLU A 81 7.41 -13.88 9.17
C GLU A 81 7.17 -13.43 7.70
N ASP A 82 6.84 -12.16 7.48
CA ASP A 82 6.66 -11.60 6.14
C ASP A 82 7.95 -11.61 5.29
N ILE A 83 9.12 -11.56 5.92
CA ILE A 83 10.38 -11.28 5.22
C ILE A 83 11.39 -12.43 5.25
N GLU A 84 11.29 -13.38 6.18
CA GLU A 84 12.24 -14.49 6.32
C GLU A 84 12.32 -15.38 5.08
N ASP A 85 11.21 -15.54 4.35
CA ASP A 85 11.16 -16.28 3.08
C ASP A 85 11.42 -15.41 1.84
N ASN A 86 11.84 -14.14 2.02
CA ASN A 86 11.96 -13.12 0.97
C ASN A 86 10.67 -12.93 0.13
N SER A 87 9.52 -13.38 0.64
CA SER A 87 8.28 -13.48 -0.13
C SER A 87 7.47 -12.19 -0.11
N ASN A 88 7.57 -11.40 0.97
CA ASN A 88 6.78 -10.19 1.17
C ASN A 88 7.64 -8.98 1.62
N ILE A 89 8.87 -8.87 1.12
CA ILE A 89 9.72 -7.69 1.34
C ILE A 89 9.17 -6.51 0.53
N PRO A 90 8.81 -5.37 1.16
CA PRO A 90 8.29 -4.23 0.43
C PRO A 90 9.33 -3.57 -0.46
N ASP A 91 8.86 -2.86 -1.47
CA ASP A 91 9.65 -1.84 -2.16
C ASP A 91 9.43 -0.49 -1.49
N ILE A 92 10.51 0.30 -1.39
CA ILE A 92 10.49 1.62 -0.76
C ILE A 92 11.06 2.63 -1.75
N ASN A 93 10.28 3.65 -2.05
CA ASN A 93 10.59 4.66 -3.05
C ASN A 93 10.38 6.07 -2.48
N MET A 94 11.05 7.04 -3.10
CA MET A 94 10.77 8.45 -2.91
C MET A 94 9.86 8.90 -4.06
N LEU A 95 8.70 9.46 -3.75
CA LEU A 95 7.81 10.06 -4.74
C LEU A 95 8.34 11.43 -5.17
N ASP A 96 7.93 11.91 -6.34
CA ASP A 96 8.25 13.26 -6.84
C ASP A 96 7.81 14.38 -5.88
N SER A 97 6.81 14.10 -5.03
CA SER A 97 6.35 14.99 -3.96
C SER A 97 7.32 15.11 -2.78
N GLY A 98 8.36 14.27 -2.73
CA GLY A 98 9.24 14.12 -1.57
C GLY A 98 8.67 13.25 -0.45
N SER A 99 7.57 12.55 -0.68
CA SER A 99 6.99 11.58 0.26
C SER A 99 7.63 10.20 0.10
N TYR A 100 7.75 9.45 1.18
CA TYR A 100 8.12 8.03 1.08
C TYR A 100 6.91 7.20 0.69
N GLN A 101 7.12 6.21 -0.16
CA GLN A 101 6.13 5.22 -0.53
C GLN A 101 6.68 3.83 -0.19
N ILE A 102 5.90 3.06 0.56
CA ILE A 102 6.19 1.66 0.90
C ILE A 102 5.12 0.81 0.22
N VAL A 103 5.55 -0.18 -0.57
CA VAL A 103 4.68 -0.97 -1.45
C VAL A 103 4.92 -2.46 -1.23
N TRP A 104 3.87 -3.19 -0.88
CA TRP A 104 3.87 -4.66 -0.89
C TRP A 104 3.11 -5.15 -2.12
N SER A 105 3.80 -5.86 -3.00
CA SER A 105 3.22 -6.38 -4.23
C SER A 105 2.85 -7.85 -4.08
N TYR A 106 1.56 -8.14 -4.20
CA TYR A 106 1.02 -9.49 -4.17
C TYR A 106 0.57 -9.92 -5.56
N PRO A 107 0.44 -11.23 -5.85
CA PRO A 107 -0.12 -11.69 -7.13
C PRO A 107 -1.46 -11.03 -7.47
N ASN A 108 -2.34 -10.89 -6.46
CA ASN A 108 -3.70 -10.41 -6.64
C ASN A 108 -3.93 -8.97 -6.17
N GLY A 109 -2.87 -8.21 -5.87
CA GLY A 109 -3.05 -6.86 -5.34
C GLY A 109 -1.78 -6.12 -4.98
N VAL A 110 -1.95 -4.94 -4.40
CA VAL A 110 -0.87 -4.10 -3.89
C VAL A 110 -1.35 -3.44 -2.61
N ASP A 111 -0.58 -3.54 -1.55
CA ASP A 111 -0.74 -2.68 -0.38
C ASP A 111 0.25 -1.52 -0.48
N GLU A 112 -0.23 -0.31 -0.23
CA GLU A 112 0.57 0.91 -0.30
C GLU A 112 0.42 1.71 0.99
N LEU A 113 1.54 2.17 1.53
CA LEU A 113 1.61 3.17 2.59
C LEU A 113 2.44 4.35 2.09
N VAL A 114 1.86 5.55 2.16
CA VAL A 114 2.54 6.80 1.86
C VAL A 114 2.79 7.55 3.16
N LEU A 115 4.02 8.04 3.31
CA LEU A 115 4.48 8.81 4.45
C LEU A 115 4.90 10.20 4.01
N SER A 116 4.39 11.22 4.69
CA SER A 116 4.76 12.61 4.51
C SER A 116 5.98 12.97 5.34
N ARG A 117 6.78 13.90 4.83
CA ARG A 117 7.86 14.53 5.58
C ARG A 117 7.35 15.81 6.22
N SER A 118 7.57 15.93 7.52
CA SER A 118 7.46 17.16 8.28
C SER A 118 8.84 17.49 8.86
N THR A 119 9.06 18.73 9.29
CA THR A 119 10.33 19.15 9.88
C THR A 119 10.65 18.27 11.10
N GLY A 120 11.61 17.36 10.95
CA GLY A 120 12.06 16.45 12.00
C GLY A 120 11.27 15.15 12.14
N ASN A 121 10.11 14.99 11.48
CA ASN A 121 9.23 13.83 11.67
C ASN A 121 8.79 13.22 10.33
N ILE A 122 8.65 11.89 10.32
CA ILE A 122 7.95 11.15 9.26
C ILE A 122 6.54 10.86 9.77
N LEU A 123 5.52 11.23 8.99
CA LEU A 123 4.12 11.14 9.39
C LEU A 123 3.32 10.28 8.40
N PHE A 124 2.30 9.59 8.90
CA PHE A 124 1.30 8.93 8.07
C PHE A 124 0.68 9.92 7.08
N ASN A 125 0.56 9.56 5.81
CA ASN A 125 -0.20 10.34 4.84
C ASN A 125 -1.46 9.57 4.38
N SER A 126 -1.26 8.37 3.86
CA SER A 126 -2.35 7.51 3.40
C SER A 126 -1.93 6.05 3.38
N ALA A 127 -2.89 5.13 3.52
CA ALA A 127 -2.71 3.72 3.26
C ALA A 127 -3.82 3.19 2.36
N SER A 128 -3.51 2.26 1.46
CA SER A 128 -4.48 1.65 0.55
C SER A 128 -4.17 0.20 0.23
N LYS A 129 -5.21 -0.55 -0.12
CA LYS A 129 -5.15 -1.91 -0.67
C LYS A 129 -5.80 -1.92 -2.04
N GLU A 130 -5.05 -2.20 -3.09
CA GLU A 130 -5.58 -2.54 -4.40
C GLU A 130 -5.79 -4.05 -4.48
N LEU A 131 -6.97 -4.47 -4.92
CA LEU A 131 -7.31 -5.87 -5.16
C LEU A 131 -7.69 -6.02 -6.63
N ARG A 132 -6.89 -6.80 -7.36
CA ARG A 132 -7.12 -7.12 -8.78
C ARG A 132 -8.23 -8.15 -8.88
N LEU A 133 -9.21 -7.89 -9.74
CA LEU A 133 -10.34 -8.79 -9.95
C LEU A 133 -10.05 -9.73 -11.13
N PRO A 134 -10.38 -11.03 -11.03
CA PRO A 134 -10.22 -11.97 -12.13
C PRO A 134 -11.26 -11.70 -13.24
N SER A 135 -10.76 -11.49 -14.46
CA SER A 135 -11.52 -11.17 -15.70
C SER A 135 -12.24 -9.81 -15.71
N ALA A 136 -11.68 -8.89 -16.51
CA ALA A 136 -12.31 -7.63 -16.91
C ALA A 136 -12.87 -7.70 -18.36
N ASP A 137 -13.38 -8.87 -18.81
CA ASP A 137 -13.84 -9.10 -20.19
C ASP A 137 -15.19 -8.45 -20.53
N VAL A 138 -15.56 -7.36 -19.86
CA VAL A 138 -16.75 -6.57 -20.16
C VAL A 138 -16.36 -5.10 -20.15
N ALA A 139 -16.83 -4.34 -21.14
CA ALA A 139 -16.51 -2.92 -21.34
C ALA A 139 -16.82 -1.98 -20.15
N LYS A 140 -17.40 -2.48 -19.05
CA LYS A 140 -17.80 -1.69 -17.86
C LYS A 140 -17.29 -2.24 -16.52
N ALA A 141 -16.74 -3.45 -16.46
CA ALA A 141 -16.25 -4.03 -15.20
C ALA A 141 -14.89 -3.41 -14.82
N VAL A 142 -14.68 -3.12 -13.54
CA VAL A 142 -13.38 -2.62 -13.08
C VAL A 142 -12.38 -3.78 -12.99
N ALA A 143 -11.12 -3.51 -13.36
CA ALA A 143 -10.04 -4.48 -13.27
C ALA A 143 -9.48 -4.62 -11.83
N SER A 144 -9.71 -3.62 -10.99
CA SER A 144 -9.37 -3.65 -9.58
C SER A 144 -10.31 -2.79 -8.75
N ILE A 145 -10.34 -3.06 -7.45
CA ILE A 145 -10.93 -2.19 -6.45
C ILE A 145 -9.83 -1.67 -5.54
N VAL A 146 -10.01 -0.46 -5.01
CA VAL A 146 -9.07 0.14 -4.07
C VAL A 146 -9.81 0.40 -2.76
N LEU A 147 -9.27 -0.12 -1.67
CA LEU A 147 -9.69 0.19 -0.31
C LEU A 147 -8.69 1.18 0.28
N VAL A 148 -9.17 2.20 0.99
CA VAL A 148 -8.31 3.24 1.60
C VAL A 148 -8.58 3.34 3.09
N ASN A 149 -7.52 3.56 3.87
CA ASN A 149 -7.68 3.92 5.26
C ASN A 149 -8.42 5.26 5.37
N TYR A 150 -9.46 5.29 6.19
CA TYR A 150 -10.27 6.50 6.38
C TYR A 150 -10.35 6.96 7.84
N VAL A 151 -9.79 6.17 8.75
CA VAL A 151 -9.84 6.42 10.20
C VAL A 151 -8.66 7.28 10.63
N ILE A 152 -7.47 7.01 10.09
CA ILE A 152 -6.27 7.78 10.41
C ILE A 152 -6.18 8.94 9.43
N HIS A 153 -6.07 10.15 9.95
CA HIS A 153 -5.99 11.35 9.13
C HIS A 153 -4.55 11.61 8.66
N PRO A 154 -4.36 12.20 7.47
CA PRO A 154 -3.04 12.59 7.02
C PRO A 154 -2.34 13.51 8.04
N ASN A 155 -1.06 13.25 8.27
CA ASN A 155 -0.18 13.95 9.19
C ASN A 155 -0.57 13.86 10.68
N SER A 156 -1.42 12.92 11.07
CA SER A 156 -1.90 12.78 12.46
C SER A 156 -1.22 11.69 13.29
N LEU A 157 -0.36 10.86 12.68
CA LEU A 157 0.29 9.73 13.33
C LEU A 157 1.76 9.67 12.91
N GLU A 158 2.66 9.56 13.89
CA GLU A 158 4.10 9.46 13.62
C GLU A 158 4.48 8.07 13.12
N PHE A 159 5.48 7.99 12.24
CA PHE A 159 5.93 6.75 11.64
C PHE A 159 6.29 5.68 12.69
N SER A 160 6.89 6.06 13.82
CA SER A 160 7.23 5.14 14.91
C SER A 160 6.01 4.50 15.59
N GLU A 161 4.84 5.11 15.47
CA GLU A 161 3.60 4.64 16.09
C GLU A 161 2.72 3.83 15.12
N ILE A 162 3.00 3.89 13.81
CA ILE A 162 2.26 3.15 12.79
C ILE A 162 2.41 1.64 13.01
N ASN A 163 1.28 0.95 13.00
CA ASN A 163 1.18 -0.50 13.07
C ASN A 163 0.40 -1.01 11.86
N SER A 164 0.91 -2.05 11.19
CA SER A 164 0.25 -2.63 10.01
C SER A 164 -1.16 -3.10 10.31
N ALA A 165 -1.36 -3.69 11.49
CA ALA A 165 -2.67 -4.17 11.94
C ALA A 165 -3.70 -3.04 12.03
N ASP A 166 -3.29 -1.81 12.33
CA ASP A 166 -4.21 -0.68 12.49
C ASP A 166 -4.50 0.01 11.13
N ILE A 167 -3.48 0.17 10.27
CA ILE A 167 -3.65 0.89 9.00
C ILE A 167 -4.39 0.07 7.93
N PHE A 168 -4.32 -1.26 8.02
CA PHE A 168 -4.90 -2.19 7.06
C PHE A 168 -6.06 -3.03 7.62
N ASP A 169 -6.54 -2.72 8.84
CA ASP A 169 -7.71 -3.38 9.43
C ASP A 169 -8.97 -3.17 8.57
N GLY A 170 -9.79 -4.22 8.43
CA GLY A 170 -11.00 -4.16 7.63
C GLY A 170 -12.04 -3.14 8.13
N ALA A 171 -12.05 -2.77 9.41
CA ALA A 171 -12.89 -1.70 9.92
C ALA A 171 -12.29 -0.31 9.72
N ALA A 172 -10.98 -0.21 9.46
CA ALA A 172 -10.30 1.05 9.16
C ALA A 172 -10.30 1.43 7.67
N LEU A 173 -10.75 0.52 6.81
CA LEU A 173 -10.76 0.67 5.36
C LEU A 173 -12.16 1.00 4.80
N LYS A 174 -12.20 1.78 3.72
CA LYS A 174 -13.41 2.05 2.91
C LYS A 174 -13.12 1.91 1.43
N LEU A 175 -14.16 1.66 0.63
CA LEU A 175 -14.04 1.62 -0.83
C LEU A 175 -13.73 3.01 -1.41
N LYS A 176 -12.69 3.09 -2.25
CA LYS A 176 -12.32 4.29 -3.00
C LYS A 176 -13.13 4.33 -4.29
N GLY A 177 -14.13 5.21 -4.31
CA GLY A 177 -15.07 5.35 -5.42
C GLY A 177 -16.26 4.39 -5.27
N ILE A 178 -17.43 4.84 -5.73
CA ILE A 178 -18.68 4.08 -5.68
C ILE A 178 -19.22 3.87 -7.09
N GLY A 179 -20.02 2.82 -7.30
CA GLY A 179 -20.63 2.53 -8.58
C GLY A 179 -19.72 1.78 -9.57
N ALA A 180 -18.57 1.30 -9.12
CA ALA A 180 -17.77 0.34 -9.87
C ALA A 180 -18.56 -0.95 -10.12
N VAL A 181 -18.47 -1.52 -11.31
CA VAL A 181 -19.10 -2.80 -11.64
C VAL A 181 -18.09 -3.92 -11.44
N ALA A 182 -18.48 -4.96 -10.70
CA ALA A 182 -17.70 -6.18 -10.51
C ALA A 182 -18.53 -7.42 -10.86
N LYS A 183 -17.85 -8.54 -11.09
CA LYS A 183 -18.48 -9.85 -11.29
C LYS A 183 -18.30 -10.74 -10.08
N ILE A 184 -19.30 -11.56 -9.81
CA ILE A 184 -19.14 -12.68 -8.89
C ILE A 184 -18.17 -13.70 -9.50
N ASN A 185 -17.12 -14.06 -8.76
CA ASN A 185 -16.10 -14.99 -9.21
C ASN A 185 -16.20 -16.38 -8.55
N VAL A 186 -16.99 -16.50 -7.49
CA VAL A 186 -17.27 -17.76 -6.80
C VAL A 186 -18.55 -18.42 -7.33
N GLU A 187 -18.65 -19.74 -7.20
CA GLU A 187 -19.86 -20.48 -7.63
C GLU A 187 -21.14 -19.99 -6.93
N LYS A 188 -21.03 -19.63 -5.65
CA LYS A 188 -22.12 -19.07 -4.85
C LYS A 188 -21.60 -17.97 -3.93
N ALA A 189 -22.03 -16.74 -4.19
CA ALA A 189 -21.84 -15.60 -3.31
C ALA A 189 -23.09 -15.45 -2.44
N PHE A 190 -23.02 -15.88 -1.19
CA PHE A 190 -24.14 -15.75 -0.27
C PHE A 190 -24.46 -14.28 0.01
N LEU A 191 -25.75 -13.99 0.14
CA LEU A 191 -26.21 -12.66 0.48
C LEU A 191 -26.34 -12.52 2.00
N TYR A 192 -26.04 -11.33 2.49
CA TYR A 192 -26.15 -10.96 3.89
C TYR A 192 -27.03 -9.71 4.03
N SER A 193 -27.77 -9.64 5.13
CA SER A 193 -28.61 -8.47 5.47
C SER A 193 -27.78 -7.33 6.05
N ASP A 194 -26.69 -7.66 6.74
CA ASP A 194 -25.70 -6.76 7.34
C ASP A 194 -24.29 -7.32 7.10
N PRO A 195 -23.20 -6.54 7.26
CA PRO A 195 -21.83 -7.00 7.03
C PRO A 195 -21.32 -7.86 8.19
N SER A 196 -21.94 -9.03 8.37
CA SER A 196 -21.61 -9.99 9.44
C SER A 196 -22.01 -11.39 9.01
N GLU A 197 -21.17 -12.37 9.36
CA GLU A 197 -21.43 -13.80 9.14
C GLU A 197 -22.78 -14.28 9.68
N SER A 198 -23.20 -13.75 10.83
CA SER A 198 -24.47 -14.12 11.45
C SER A 198 -25.70 -13.61 10.70
N ALA A 199 -25.53 -12.65 9.78
CA ALA A 199 -26.60 -12.00 9.02
C ALA A 199 -26.86 -12.66 7.66
N ARG A 200 -26.30 -13.84 7.40
CA ARG A 200 -26.45 -14.61 6.15
C ARG A 200 -27.90 -14.98 5.89
N ILE A 201 -28.37 -14.74 4.68
CA ILE A 201 -29.68 -15.18 4.21
C ILE A 201 -29.55 -16.37 3.24
N LYS A 202 -30.67 -17.04 2.97
CA LYS A 202 -30.68 -18.25 2.10
C LYS A 202 -30.35 -17.97 0.63
N SER A 203 -30.48 -16.71 0.20
CA SER A 203 -30.25 -16.30 -1.20
C SER A 203 -28.78 -16.09 -1.50
N TYR A 204 -28.40 -16.30 -2.76
CA TYR A 204 -27.04 -16.14 -3.24
C TYR A 204 -27.06 -15.64 -4.70
N LEU A 205 -25.96 -15.03 -5.11
CA LEU A 205 -25.62 -14.79 -6.51
C LEU A 205 -24.68 -15.89 -7.01
N VAL A 206 -24.60 -16.07 -8.31
CA VAL A 206 -23.76 -17.11 -8.93
C VAL A 206 -22.65 -16.49 -9.75
N LYS A 207 -21.63 -17.28 -10.05
CA LYS A 207 -20.49 -16.88 -10.88
C LYS A 207 -20.95 -16.19 -12.17
N GLY A 208 -20.37 -15.03 -12.45
CA GLY A 208 -20.66 -14.22 -13.63
C GLY A 208 -21.78 -13.19 -13.45
N ASP A 209 -22.55 -13.22 -12.35
CA ASP A 209 -23.50 -12.15 -12.03
C ASP A 209 -22.75 -10.81 -11.88
N GLU A 210 -23.29 -9.76 -12.49
CA GLU A 210 -22.74 -8.40 -12.41
C GLU A 210 -23.40 -7.58 -11.29
N VAL A 211 -22.59 -6.90 -10.51
CA VAL A 211 -23.01 -6.11 -9.36
C VAL A 211 -22.36 -4.74 -9.35
N ASN A 212 -23.11 -3.72 -8.91
CA ASN A 212 -22.54 -2.41 -8.63
C ASN A 212 -22.06 -2.38 -7.18
N LEU A 213 -20.82 -1.97 -6.96
CA LEU A 213 -20.23 -1.82 -5.64
C LEU A 213 -20.65 -0.49 -5.02
N LEU A 214 -21.22 -0.55 -3.82
CA LEU A 214 -21.75 0.62 -3.13
C LEU A 214 -20.91 1.02 -1.93
N GLU A 215 -20.44 0.04 -1.16
CA GLU A 215 -19.77 0.26 0.13
C GLU A 215 -18.89 -0.95 0.46
N TYR A 216 -17.83 -0.71 1.23
CA TYR A 216 -17.04 -1.76 1.88
C TYR A 216 -17.10 -1.56 3.39
N LYS A 217 -17.20 -2.65 4.14
CA LYS A 217 -17.09 -2.65 5.60
C LYS A 217 -16.63 -4.01 6.11
N SER A 218 -15.48 -4.04 6.80
CA SER A 218 -15.01 -5.19 7.58
C SER A 218 -15.05 -6.53 6.82
N GLY A 219 -14.52 -6.55 5.60
CA GLY A 219 -14.48 -7.75 4.75
C GLY A 219 -15.73 -8.01 3.92
N PHE A 220 -16.76 -7.16 4.02
CA PHE A 220 -17.98 -7.26 3.23
C PHE A 220 -18.12 -6.10 2.24
N LEU A 221 -18.77 -6.38 1.11
CA LEU A 221 -19.16 -5.40 0.10
C LEU A 221 -20.67 -5.29 0.04
N LYS A 222 -21.17 -4.06 0.16
CA LYS A 222 -22.55 -3.74 -0.15
C LYS A 222 -22.68 -3.57 -1.65
N ILE A 223 -23.65 -4.25 -2.23
CA ILE A 223 -23.86 -4.30 -3.67
C ILE A 223 -25.27 -3.86 -4.06
N SER A 224 -25.43 -3.45 -5.32
CA SER A 224 -26.72 -3.40 -6.01
C SER A 224 -26.69 -4.39 -7.18
N TYR A 225 -27.63 -5.34 -7.17
CA TYR A 225 -27.84 -6.31 -8.23
C TYR A 225 -29.17 -6.06 -8.94
N ASN A 226 -29.14 -5.97 -10.27
CA ASN A 226 -30.36 -5.80 -11.07
C ASN A 226 -31.00 -7.17 -11.31
N MET A 227 -32.11 -7.43 -10.62
CA MET A 227 -32.86 -8.67 -10.84
C MET A 227 -33.49 -8.68 -12.23
N LYS A 228 -33.77 -9.87 -12.77
CA LYS A 228 -34.51 -10.06 -14.04
C LYS A 228 -35.87 -9.34 -14.09
N SER A 229 -36.47 -9.06 -12.92
CA SER A 229 -37.73 -8.31 -12.79
C SER A 229 -37.57 -6.79 -12.97
N GLY A 230 -36.34 -6.28 -13.11
CA GLY A 230 -36.03 -4.85 -13.18
C GLY A 230 -35.89 -4.16 -11.82
N LYS A 231 -36.16 -4.87 -10.70
CA LYS A 231 -35.92 -4.33 -9.36
C LYS A 231 -34.46 -4.50 -8.95
N ALA A 232 -33.91 -3.48 -8.29
CA ALA A 232 -32.59 -3.56 -7.67
C ALA A 232 -32.67 -4.27 -6.31
N LEU A 233 -31.80 -5.26 -6.11
CA LEU A 233 -31.56 -5.92 -4.83
C LEU A 233 -30.30 -5.33 -4.19
N ILE A 234 -30.45 -4.75 -3.00
CA ILE A 234 -29.32 -4.20 -2.24
C ILE A 234 -29.00 -5.12 -1.07
N ARG A 235 -27.82 -5.73 -1.07
CA ARG A 235 -27.39 -6.70 -0.05
C ARG A 235 -25.88 -6.63 0.16
N TRP A 236 -25.40 -7.28 1.20
CA TRP A 236 -23.98 -7.49 1.43
C TRP A 236 -23.54 -8.85 0.88
N ILE A 237 -22.30 -8.93 0.40
CA ILE A 237 -21.56 -10.15 0.05
C ILE A 237 -20.19 -10.08 0.71
N GLU A 238 -19.53 -11.22 0.90
CA GLU A 238 -18.12 -11.22 1.31
C GLU A 238 -17.25 -10.65 0.17
N LEU A 239 -16.19 -9.92 0.52
CA LEU A 239 -15.21 -9.39 -0.42
C LEU A 239 -14.59 -10.50 -1.29
N SER A 240 -14.35 -11.68 -0.72
CA SER A 240 -13.88 -12.88 -1.39
C SER A 240 -14.77 -13.35 -2.56
N SER A 241 -16.04 -12.92 -2.60
CA SER A 241 -16.99 -13.34 -3.64
C SER A 241 -16.68 -12.78 -5.03
N ILE A 242 -15.87 -11.72 -5.11
CA ILE A 242 -15.50 -11.06 -6.38
C ILE A 242 -14.01 -11.17 -6.71
N ILE A 243 -13.22 -11.82 -5.84
CA ILE A 243 -11.77 -12.03 -6.00
C ILE A 243 -11.52 -13.44 -6.55
#